data_AF-A0A447JI84-F1
#
_entry.id   AF-A0A447JI84-F1
#
_cell.length_a   1.000
_cell.length_b   1.000
_cell.length_c   1.000
_cell.angle_alpha   90.00
_cell.angle_beta   90.00
_cell.angle_gamma   90.00
#
_symmetry.space_group_name_H-M   'P 1'
#
loop_
_entity.id
_entity.type
_entity.pdbx_description
1 polymer ?
#
loop_
_entity_poly.entity_id
_entity_poly.type
_entity_poly.pdbx_seq_one_letter_code
_entity_poly.pdbx_strand_id
1 'polypeptide(L)'
;MTGIVDITAVALYMHYWGAFGDVPQWVFALGALTIVGTMNMIGVKWFAEMEFWFALIKVLAIVIFLVVGTIFLGTGQPLEGNATGFHLITDNGGFFPHGLLPALVLIQGVVFAFASIELVGTAAGECKDPQTMVPKAINSVIWRIGLFYVGSVVLLVLLLPWNAYQAGQSPFVTFFSKLGVPYIGSIMNIVVLTAALSSLNSGLYCTGRILRSMSMGGSAPKFMAKMSRQHVPYAGILATLVVYVVGVFLNYLVPSRVFEIVLNFASLGIIASWAFIMVCQMRLRQAIKEGKAADVSFKLPGAPFTSWLTLLFFIKRAGSHGV
;
A
#
# COMPACT_ATOMS: atom_id res chain seq x y z
N MET A 1 -5.94 7.84 -7.02
CA MET A 1 -6.20 8.09 -5.59
C MET A 1 -5.08 7.55 -4.72
N THR A 2 -4.71 6.27 -4.82
CA THR A 2 -3.59 5.70 -4.06
C THR A 2 -2.28 6.48 -4.22
N GLY A 3 -1.88 6.82 -5.45
CA GLY A 3 -0.67 7.63 -5.65
C GLY A 3 -0.76 9.06 -5.11
N ILE A 4 -1.96 9.61 -4.88
CA ILE A 4 -2.10 10.91 -4.18
C ILE A 4 -1.75 10.74 -2.70
N VAL A 5 -2.14 9.61 -2.09
CA VAL A 5 -1.72 9.24 -0.72
C VAL A 5 -0.20 9.10 -0.68
N ASP A 6 0.40 8.44 -1.67
CA ASP A 6 1.86 8.22 -1.72
C ASP A 6 2.65 9.53 -1.84
N ILE A 7 2.29 10.46 -2.74
CA ILE A 7 2.97 11.77 -2.83
C ILE A 7 2.77 12.60 -1.57
N THR A 8 1.62 12.46 -0.90
CA THR A 8 1.34 13.13 0.37
C THR A 8 2.21 12.54 1.48
N ALA A 9 2.34 11.22 1.53
CA ALA A 9 3.22 10.53 2.48
C ALA A 9 4.68 10.95 2.29
N VAL A 10 5.16 11.03 1.04
CA VAL A 10 6.49 11.56 0.74
C VAL A 10 6.67 12.97 1.30
N ALA A 11 5.69 13.85 1.09
CA ALA A 11 5.75 15.21 1.62
C ALA A 11 5.80 15.25 3.16
N LEU A 12 4.98 14.45 3.84
CA LEU A 12 4.99 14.34 5.30
C LEU A 12 6.34 13.81 5.83
N TYR A 13 6.91 12.79 5.18
CA TYR A 13 8.21 12.24 5.59
C TYR A 13 9.38 13.18 5.30
N MET A 14 9.27 14.10 4.34
CA MET A 14 10.28 15.15 4.14
C MET A 14 10.31 16.14 5.31
N HIS A 15 9.18 16.40 5.97
CA HIS A 15 9.10 17.25 7.16
C HIS A 15 9.69 16.62 8.43
N TYR A 16 10.08 15.35 8.39
CA TYR A 16 10.82 14.72 9.48
C TYR A 16 12.13 15.45 9.79
N TRP A 17 12.83 15.96 8.77
CA TRP A 17 14.02 16.77 8.98
C TRP A 17 13.61 18.23 9.17
N GLY A 18 13.91 18.79 10.35
CA GLY A 18 13.55 20.17 10.68
C GLY A 18 14.03 21.23 9.67
N ALA A 19 15.13 20.95 8.94
CA ALA A 19 15.62 21.80 7.86
C ALA A 19 14.62 22.01 6.71
N PHE A 20 13.62 21.13 6.58
CA PHE A 20 12.58 21.19 5.57
C PHE A 20 11.23 21.67 6.11
N GLY A 21 11.14 22.05 7.40
CA GLY A 21 9.88 22.40 8.06
C GLY A 21 9.14 23.58 7.42
N ASP A 22 9.88 24.57 6.92
CA ASP A 22 9.30 25.76 6.27
C ASP A 22 8.88 25.53 4.80
N VAL A 23 9.27 24.40 4.22
CA VAL A 23 8.95 24.10 2.82
C VAL A 23 7.49 23.60 2.73
N PRO A 24 6.63 24.22 1.91
CA PRO A 24 5.25 23.80 1.80
C PRO A 24 5.09 22.34 1.31
N GLN A 25 4.15 21.61 1.89
CA GLN A 25 3.88 20.18 1.61
C GLN A 25 3.70 19.89 0.11
N TRP A 26 3.00 20.76 -0.61
CA TRP A 26 2.74 20.59 -2.05
C TRP A 26 4.01 20.58 -2.90
N VAL A 27 5.09 21.25 -2.46
CA VAL A 27 6.36 21.30 -3.20
C VAL A 27 7.01 19.92 -3.22
N PHE A 28 7.05 19.23 -2.07
CA PHE A 28 7.56 17.87 -2.00
C PHE A 28 6.67 16.88 -2.75
N ALA A 29 5.34 17.04 -2.65
CA ALA A 29 4.40 16.21 -3.40
C ALA A 29 4.59 16.36 -4.92
N LEU A 30 4.77 17.59 -5.42
CA LEU A 30 5.05 17.88 -6.83
C LEU A 30 6.42 17.35 -7.26
N GLY A 31 7.44 17.50 -6.42
CA GLY A 31 8.77 16.95 -6.66
C GLY A 31 8.75 15.43 -6.83
N ALA A 32 8.10 14.73 -5.89
CA ALA A 32 7.89 13.28 -5.95
C ALA A 32 7.14 12.86 -7.22
N LEU A 33 6.06 13.57 -7.55
CA LEU A 33 5.27 13.33 -8.76
C LEU A 33 6.11 13.50 -10.04
N THR A 34 6.95 14.54 -10.08
CA THR A 34 7.79 14.85 -11.24
C THR A 34 8.88 13.80 -11.42
N ILE A 35 9.56 13.42 -10.33
CA ILE A 35 10.59 12.38 -10.35
C ILE A 35 9.98 11.07 -10.84
N VAL A 36 8.90 10.60 -10.22
CA VAL A 36 8.35 9.28 -10.55
C VAL A 36 7.63 9.30 -11.91
N GLY A 37 6.98 10.41 -12.26
CA GLY A 37 6.35 10.60 -13.57
C GLY A 37 7.36 10.54 -14.71
N THR A 38 8.52 11.19 -14.58
CA THR A 38 9.57 11.12 -15.59
C THR A 38 10.19 9.73 -15.66
N MET A 39 10.45 9.08 -14.52
CA MET A 39 10.95 7.69 -14.47
C MET A 39 10.04 6.71 -15.21
N ASN A 40 8.72 6.85 -15.05
CA ASN A 40 7.74 6.00 -15.74
C ASN A 40 7.75 6.16 -17.26
N MET A 41 8.35 7.24 -17.80
CA MET A 41 8.47 7.47 -19.24
C MET A 41 9.77 6.91 -19.85
N ILE A 42 10.78 6.57 -19.04
CA ILE A 42 12.16 6.21 -19.49
C ILE A 42 12.31 4.73 -19.90
N GLY A 43 11.30 3.90 -19.63
CA GLY A 43 11.19 2.53 -20.17
C GLY A 43 11.01 1.43 -19.12
N VAL A 44 10.38 0.33 -19.54
CA VAL A 44 9.93 -0.78 -18.67
C VAL A 44 11.07 -1.55 -18.00
N LYS A 45 12.25 -1.61 -18.63
CA LYS A 45 13.41 -2.34 -18.09
C LYS A 45 13.98 -1.66 -16.84
N TRP A 46 14.17 -0.34 -16.91
CA TRP A 46 14.65 0.47 -15.79
C TRP A 46 13.69 0.43 -14.61
N PHE A 47 12.37 0.42 -14.89
CA PHE A 47 11.34 0.24 -13.87
C PHE A 47 11.56 -1.05 -13.07
N ALA A 48 11.75 -2.19 -13.74
CA ALA A 48 11.89 -3.48 -13.07
C ALA A 48 13.18 -3.56 -12.22
N GLU A 49 14.30 -3.03 -12.73
CA GLU A 49 15.56 -2.99 -12.00
C GLU A 49 15.48 -2.09 -10.76
N MET A 50 14.88 -0.90 -10.88
CA MET A 50 14.67 -0.01 -9.74
C MET A 50 13.75 -0.62 -8.68
N GLU A 51 12.63 -1.20 -9.10
CA GLU A 51 11.69 -1.85 -8.19
C GLU A 51 12.33 -3.02 -7.45
N PHE A 52 13.22 -3.76 -8.11
CA PHE A 52 14.00 -4.80 -7.44
C PHE A 52 14.85 -4.22 -6.29
N TRP A 53 15.59 -3.14 -6.54
CA TRP A 53 16.39 -2.48 -5.50
C TRP A 53 15.54 -1.86 -4.38
N PHE A 54 14.44 -1.18 -4.73
CA PHE A 54 13.52 -0.62 -3.74
C PHE A 54 12.87 -1.72 -2.89
N ALA A 55 12.47 -2.83 -3.49
CA ALA A 55 11.94 -3.99 -2.76
C ALA A 55 12.98 -4.57 -1.80
N LEU A 56 14.24 -4.70 -2.23
CA LEU A 56 15.32 -5.21 -1.39
C LEU A 56 15.54 -4.34 -0.16
N ILE A 57 15.65 -3.01 -0.33
CA ILE A 57 15.84 -2.06 0.79
C ILE A 57 14.71 -2.19 1.82
N LYS A 58 13.45 -2.23 1.34
CA LYS A 58 12.26 -2.38 2.19
C LYS A 58 12.28 -3.68 2.99
N VAL A 59 12.54 -4.80 2.32
CA VAL A 59 12.54 -6.13 2.96
C VAL A 59 13.64 -6.20 4.01
N LEU A 60 14.85 -5.71 3.70
CA LEU A 60 15.96 -5.68 4.65
C LEU A 60 15.63 -4.84 5.88
N ALA A 61 15.04 -3.65 5.70
CA ALA A 61 14.69 -2.80 6.83
C ALA A 61 13.63 -3.43 7.74
N ILE A 62 12.61 -4.09 7.18
CA ILE A 62 11.61 -4.82 7.98
C ILE A 62 12.26 -6.00 8.69
N VAL A 63 13.13 -6.77 8.03
CA VAL A 63 13.84 -7.89 8.67
C VAL A 63 14.71 -7.40 9.82
N ILE A 64 15.45 -6.30 9.62
CA ILE A 64 16.25 -5.66 10.69
C ILE A 64 15.35 -5.25 11.84
N PHE A 65 14.21 -4.60 11.56
CA PHE A 65 13.24 -4.24 12.59
C PHE A 65 12.73 -5.47 13.36
N LEU A 66 12.34 -6.54 12.67
CA LEU A 66 11.84 -7.76 13.31
C LEU A 66 12.90 -8.39 14.23
N VAL A 67 14.16 -8.45 13.78
CA VAL A 67 15.27 -8.99 14.57
C VAL A 67 15.56 -8.11 15.78
N VAL A 68 15.77 -6.80 15.58
CA VAL A 68 16.09 -5.87 16.67
C VAL A 68 14.93 -5.78 17.66
N GLY A 69 13.70 -5.63 17.18
CA GLY A 69 12.50 -5.59 18.01
C GLY A 69 12.32 -6.86 18.84
N THR A 70 12.55 -8.04 18.26
CA THR A 70 12.48 -9.30 19.01
C THR A 70 13.58 -9.41 20.08
N ILE A 71 14.79 -8.92 19.81
CA ILE A 71 15.88 -8.88 20.80
C ILE A 71 15.50 -7.96 21.97
N PHE A 72 15.00 -6.75 21.70
CA PHE A 72 14.58 -5.82 22.75
C PHE A 72 13.44 -6.41 23.58
N LEU A 73 12.43 -6.99 22.93
CA LEU A 73 11.32 -7.66 23.62
C LEU A 73 11.78 -8.84 24.47
N GLY A 74 12.70 -9.67 23.96
CA GLY A 74 13.20 -10.86 24.66
C GLY A 74 14.19 -10.57 25.78
N THR A 75 14.93 -9.46 25.69
CA THR A 75 15.85 -9.01 26.75
C THR A 75 15.17 -8.16 27.82
N GLY A 76 13.96 -7.66 27.55
CA GLY A 76 13.24 -6.78 28.47
C GLY A 76 13.90 -5.41 28.63
N GLN A 77 14.79 -5.02 27.71
CA GLN A 77 15.47 -3.73 27.79
C GLN A 77 14.46 -2.58 27.67
N PRO A 78 14.45 -1.61 28.60
CA PRO A 78 13.51 -0.52 28.53
C PRO A 78 13.82 0.39 27.34
N LEU A 79 12.77 0.76 26.61
CA LEU A 79 12.81 1.77 25.55
C LEU A 79 12.19 3.06 26.07
N GLU A 80 12.98 4.14 26.14
CA GLU A 80 12.56 5.42 26.74
C GLU A 80 11.87 5.25 28.11
N GLY A 81 12.45 4.42 28.99
CA GLY A 81 11.92 4.20 30.33
C GLY A 81 10.66 3.32 30.43
N ASN A 82 10.15 2.81 29.31
CA ASN A 82 9.06 1.83 29.29
C ASN A 82 9.64 0.42 29.15
N ALA A 83 9.24 -0.49 30.03
CA ALA A 83 9.55 -1.91 29.84
C ALA A 83 8.83 -2.42 28.58
N THR A 84 9.46 -3.32 27.83
CA THR A 84 8.82 -3.97 26.67
C THR A 84 8.00 -5.18 27.14
N GLY A 85 6.86 -5.46 26.50
CA GLY A 85 6.08 -6.66 26.77
C GLY A 85 4.57 -6.49 26.65
N PHE A 86 3.85 -7.58 26.97
CA PHE A 86 2.38 -7.63 26.88
C PHE A 86 1.67 -6.66 27.83
N HIS A 87 2.32 -6.25 28.92
CA HIS A 87 1.78 -5.27 29.84
C HIS A 87 1.46 -3.93 29.15
N LEU A 88 2.20 -3.57 28.09
CA LEU A 88 1.88 -2.37 27.29
C LEU A 88 0.48 -2.43 26.67
N ILE A 89 -0.08 -3.61 26.42
CA ILE A 89 -1.46 -3.75 25.95
C ILE A 89 -2.43 -3.52 27.13
N THR A 90 -2.24 -4.24 28.24
CA THR A 90 -3.16 -4.18 29.38
C THR A 90 -3.17 -2.81 30.04
N ASP A 91 -2.00 -2.20 30.18
CA ASP A 91 -1.79 -0.95 30.92
C ASP A 91 -2.25 0.27 30.12
N ASN A 92 -2.39 0.13 28.80
CA ASN A 92 -2.81 1.22 27.91
C ASN A 92 -4.22 1.01 27.33
N GLY A 93 -5.11 0.30 28.03
CA GLY A 93 -6.53 0.18 27.66
C GLY A 93 -6.92 -1.10 26.92
N GLY A 94 -6.05 -2.11 26.92
CA GLY A 94 -6.31 -3.43 26.32
C GLY A 94 -6.24 -3.42 24.79
N PHE A 95 -6.91 -4.40 24.16
CA PHE A 95 -6.93 -4.55 22.70
C PHE A 95 -7.72 -3.45 21.98
N PHE A 96 -8.67 -2.80 22.66
CA PHE A 96 -9.54 -1.78 22.08
C PHE A 96 -9.55 -0.53 22.97
N PRO A 97 -8.43 0.21 23.08
CA PRO A 97 -8.31 1.35 23.99
C PRO A 97 -9.29 2.49 23.70
N HIS A 98 -9.72 2.62 22.44
CA HIS A 98 -10.75 3.57 22.01
C HIS A 98 -12.11 2.90 21.73
N GLY A 99 -12.29 1.63 22.09
CA GLY A 99 -13.47 0.83 21.79
C GLY A 99 -13.48 0.20 20.38
N LEU A 100 -14.50 -0.63 20.14
CA LEU A 100 -14.59 -1.44 18.93
C LEU A 100 -14.95 -0.62 17.68
N LEU A 101 -15.78 0.42 17.83
CA LEU A 101 -16.23 1.24 16.69
C LEU A 101 -15.04 1.97 16.00
N PRO A 102 -14.14 2.68 16.71
CA PRO A 102 -12.96 3.26 16.07
C PRO A 102 -12.06 2.23 15.40
N ALA A 103 -11.89 1.04 16.00
CA ALA A 103 -11.13 -0.05 15.38
C ALA A 103 -11.73 -0.47 14.04
N LEU A 104 -13.06 -0.56 13.93
CA LEU A 104 -13.76 -0.87 12.68
C LEU A 104 -13.60 0.23 11.62
N VAL A 105 -13.54 1.50 12.04
CA VAL A 105 -13.28 2.62 11.13
C VAL A 105 -11.85 2.53 10.57
N LEU A 106 -10.86 2.25 11.41
CA LEU A 106 -9.44 2.14 11.05
C LEU A 106 -9.12 0.98 10.09
N ILE A 107 -9.97 -0.06 10.02
CA ILE A 107 -9.85 -1.14 9.03
C ILE A 107 -9.71 -0.59 7.60
N GLN A 108 -10.25 0.59 7.30
CA GLN A 108 -10.12 1.22 5.98
C GLN A 108 -8.68 1.60 5.62
N GLY A 109 -7.91 2.10 6.58
CA GLY A 109 -6.48 2.34 6.38
C GLY A 109 -5.70 1.04 6.24
N VAL A 110 -6.12 -0.01 6.96
CA VAL A 110 -5.56 -1.36 6.81
C VAL A 110 -5.85 -1.92 5.41
N VAL A 111 -7.07 -1.79 4.90
CA VAL A 111 -7.44 -2.20 3.53
C VAL A 111 -6.61 -1.45 2.49
N PHE A 112 -6.39 -0.14 2.67
CA PHE A 112 -5.50 0.64 1.82
C PHE A 112 -4.08 0.08 1.81
N ALA A 113 -3.54 -0.30 2.97
CA ALA A 113 -2.19 -0.87 3.06
C ALA A 113 -2.02 -2.19 2.28
N PHE A 114 -3.11 -2.90 1.99
CA PHE A 114 -3.12 -4.14 1.19
C PHE A 114 -3.49 -3.93 -0.28
N ALA A 115 -3.72 -2.69 -0.71
CA ALA A 115 -3.98 -2.36 -2.11
C ALA A 115 -2.82 -2.79 -3.02
N SER A 116 -3.09 -2.85 -4.33
CA SER A 116 -2.11 -3.22 -5.36
C SER A 116 -1.70 -4.70 -5.37
N ILE A 117 -2.28 -5.56 -4.54
CA ILE A 117 -2.10 -7.02 -4.67
C ILE A 117 -2.65 -7.53 -6.02
N GLU A 118 -3.64 -6.83 -6.58
CA GLU A 118 -4.16 -7.05 -7.93
C GLU A 118 -3.14 -6.80 -9.05
N LEU A 119 -2.01 -6.15 -8.76
CA LEU A 119 -0.92 -5.98 -9.73
C LEU A 119 -0.38 -7.34 -10.20
N VAL A 120 -0.40 -8.36 -9.35
CA VAL A 120 -0.02 -9.73 -9.73
C VAL A 120 -0.89 -10.23 -10.90
N GLY A 121 -2.18 -9.90 -10.90
CA GLY A 121 -3.09 -10.25 -12.00
C GLY A 121 -2.78 -9.48 -13.29
N THR A 122 -2.40 -8.21 -13.20
CA THR A 122 -1.99 -7.42 -14.37
C THR A 122 -0.67 -7.94 -14.94
N ALA A 123 0.30 -8.25 -14.09
CA ALA A 123 1.60 -8.79 -14.47
C ALA A 123 1.52 -10.23 -14.99
N ALA A 124 0.48 -10.99 -14.62
CA ALA A 124 0.27 -12.35 -15.12
C ALA A 124 0.16 -12.40 -16.65
N GLY A 125 -0.43 -11.37 -17.28
CA GLY A 125 -0.54 -11.29 -18.74
C GLY A 125 0.80 -11.11 -19.47
N GLU A 126 1.84 -10.66 -18.77
CA GLU A 126 3.21 -10.48 -19.28
C GLU A 126 4.16 -11.61 -18.82
N CYS A 127 3.65 -12.58 -18.04
CA CYS A 127 4.45 -13.67 -17.48
C CYS A 127 4.65 -14.81 -18.48
N LYS A 128 5.87 -15.36 -18.57
CA LYS A 128 6.19 -16.50 -19.45
C LYS A 128 5.48 -17.80 -19.05
N ASP A 129 5.30 -18.04 -17.74
CA ASP A 129 4.61 -19.20 -17.19
C ASP A 129 3.63 -18.77 -16.08
N PRO A 130 2.48 -18.19 -16.44
CA PRO A 130 1.54 -17.66 -15.47
C PRO A 130 0.87 -18.79 -14.65
N GLN A 131 0.72 -19.98 -15.21
CA GLN A 131 0.05 -21.11 -14.55
C GLN A 131 0.81 -21.58 -13.30
N THR A 132 2.15 -21.52 -13.34
CA THR A 132 2.99 -21.89 -12.19
C THR A 132 3.37 -20.68 -11.35
N MET A 133 3.69 -19.55 -11.97
CA MET A 133 4.26 -18.39 -11.27
C MET A 133 3.22 -17.60 -10.49
N VAL A 134 2.01 -17.45 -11.01
CA VAL A 134 0.95 -16.67 -10.33
C VAL A 134 0.54 -17.33 -9.01
N PRO A 135 0.25 -18.65 -8.93
CA PRO A 135 -0.06 -19.29 -7.65
C PRO A 135 1.08 -19.19 -6.62
N LYS A 136 2.34 -19.37 -7.06
CA LYS A 136 3.51 -19.22 -6.19
C LYS A 136 3.62 -17.80 -5.64
N ALA A 137 3.43 -16.79 -6.48
CA ALA A 137 3.47 -15.39 -6.07
C ALA A 137 2.36 -15.08 -5.05
N ILE A 138 1.12 -15.49 -5.32
CA ILE A 138 -0.03 -15.27 -4.42
C ILE A 138 0.19 -15.94 -3.06
N ASN A 139 0.54 -17.22 -3.04
CA ASN A 139 0.76 -17.94 -1.77
C ASN A 139 1.94 -17.35 -0.97
N SER A 140 2.98 -16.90 -1.66
CA SER A 140 4.11 -16.22 -1.03
C SER A 140 3.70 -14.89 -0.40
N VAL A 141 2.73 -14.16 -0.97
CA VAL A 141 2.22 -12.91 -0.36
C VAL A 141 1.56 -13.18 0.99
N ILE A 142 0.76 -14.25 1.13
CA ILE A 142 0.04 -14.57 2.38
C ILE A 142 1.01 -14.74 3.56
N TRP A 143 2.04 -15.57 3.41
CA TRP A 143 3.05 -15.76 4.47
C TRP A 143 3.80 -14.45 4.78
N ARG A 144 4.16 -13.68 3.75
CA ARG A 144 4.84 -12.38 3.92
C ARG A 144 3.97 -11.36 4.67
N ILE A 145 2.65 -11.37 4.48
CA ILE A 145 1.73 -10.55 5.28
C ILE A 145 1.77 -10.97 6.75
N GLY A 146 1.70 -12.28 7.03
CA GLY A 146 1.81 -12.78 8.41
C GLY A 146 3.13 -12.38 9.07
N LEU A 147 4.26 -12.62 8.39
CA LEU A 147 5.58 -12.34 8.95
C LEU A 147 5.88 -10.84 9.05
N PHE A 148 5.74 -10.10 7.95
CA PHE A 148 6.21 -8.72 7.88
C PHE A 148 5.19 -7.69 8.36
N TYR A 149 3.89 -7.90 8.12
CA TYR A 149 2.87 -6.95 8.56
C TYR A 149 2.39 -7.25 9.97
N VAL A 150 1.81 -8.44 10.17
CA VAL A 150 1.27 -8.83 11.47
C VAL A 150 2.38 -8.90 12.51
N GLY A 151 3.51 -9.55 12.18
CA GLY A 151 4.69 -9.58 13.05
C GLY A 151 5.20 -8.19 13.44
N SER A 152 5.25 -7.24 12.50
CA SER A 152 5.72 -5.89 12.81
C SER A 152 4.75 -5.12 13.71
N VAL A 153 3.45 -5.20 13.43
CA VAL A 153 2.43 -4.52 14.27
C VAL A 153 2.42 -5.09 15.68
N VAL A 154 2.49 -6.41 15.82
CA VAL A 154 2.58 -7.06 17.14
C VAL A 154 3.82 -6.58 17.89
N LEU A 155 4.99 -6.57 17.24
CA LEU A 155 6.20 -6.05 17.89
C LEU A 155 6.07 -4.58 18.28
N LEU A 156 5.58 -3.71 17.39
CA LEU A 156 5.42 -2.29 17.70
C LEU A 156 4.58 -2.07 18.99
N VAL A 157 3.44 -2.75 19.09
CA VAL A 157 2.54 -2.65 20.26
C VAL A 157 3.17 -3.23 21.54
N LEU A 158 4.11 -4.17 21.42
CA LEU A 158 4.85 -4.76 22.54
C LEU A 158 6.16 -4.04 22.88
N LEU A 159 6.58 -3.09 22.05
CA LEU A 159 7.84 -2.34 22.23
C LEU A 159 7.60 -0.95 22.79
N LEU A 160 6.49 -0.31 22.42
CA LEU A 160 6.14 1.04 22.87
C LEU A 160 4.64 1.15 23.10
N PRO A 161 4.19 2.01 24.04
CA PRO A 161 2.77 2.26 24.22
C PRO A 161 2.18 2.88 22.95
N TRP A 162 0.93 2.57 22.63
CA TRP A 162 0.31 2.99 21.36
C TRP A 162 0.26 4.51 21.17
N ASN A 163 0.27 5.27 22.28
CA ASN A 163 0.29 6.74 22.29
C ASN A 163 1.68 7.34 21.96
N ALA A 164 2.73 6.53 21.87
CA ALA A 164 4.07 6.98 21.45
C ALA A 164 4.14 7.29 19.95
N TYR A 165 3.20 6.79 19.15
CA TYR A 165 3.17 6.96 17.71
C TYR A 165 2.41 8.22 17.32
N GLN A 166 3.03 9.04 16.46
CA GLN A 166 2.48 10.33 16.04
C GLN A 166 2.02 10.29 14.59
N ALA A 167 0.97 11.04 14.27
CA ALA A 167 0.53 11.23 12.90
C ALA A 167 1.64 11.89 12.05
N GLY A 168 1.74 11.50 10.78
CA GLY A 168 2.74 12.03 9.85
C GLY A 168 4.16 11.45 10.02
N GLN A 169 4.40 10.64 11.04
CA GLN A 169 5.67 9.93 11.23
C GLN A 169 5.47 8.41 11.10
N SER A 170 6.44 7.74 10.49
CA SER A 170 6.42 6.28 10.43
C SER A 170 6.67 5.65 11.81
N PRO A 171 5.86 4.66 12.24
CA PRO A 171 6.09 3.93 13.49
C PRO A 171 7.46 3.26 13.59
N PHE A 172 8.02 2.83 12.46
CA PHE A 172 9.38 2.29 12.41
C PHE A 172 10.41 3.38 12.73
N VAL A 173 10.24 4.58 12.17
CA VAL A 173 11.11 5.72 12.48
C VAL A 173 11.00 6.09 13.96
N THR A 174 9.79 6.12 14.52
CA THR A 174 9.57 6.34 15.95
C THR A 174 10.32 5.31 16.79
N PHE A 175 10.17 4.02 16.50
CA PHE A 175 10.89 2.98 17.24
C PHE A 175 12.41 3.14 17.16
N PHE A 176 12.97 3.25 15.95
CA PHE A 176 14.42 3.35 15.77
C PHE A 176 15.00 4.62 16.41
N SER A 177 14.26 5.74 16.37
CA SER A 177 14.69 6.99 17.02
C SER A 177 14.80 6.86 18.54
N LYS A 178 14.00 5.98 19.16
CA LYS A 178 13.99 5.72 20.59
C LYS A 178 15.08 4.76 21.08
N LEU A 179 15.87 4.19 20.17
CA LEU A 179 17.00 3.32 20.53
C LEU A 179 18.23 4.10 21.05
N GLY A 180 18.23 5.43 20.94
CA GLY A 180 19.37 6.27 21.35
C GLY A 180 20.59 6.21 20.42
N VAL A 181 20.48 5.54 19.27
CA VAL A 181 21.53 5.51 18.24
C VAL A 181 21.38 6.74 17.32
N PRO A 182 22.39 7.61 17.21
CA PRO A 182 22.32 8.77 16.33
C PRO A 182 22.01 8.37 14.88
N TYR A 183 21.23 9.20 14.17
CA TYR A 183 20.88 9.08 12.75
C TYR A 183 20.07 7.85 12.31
N ILE A 184 19.85 6.84 13.16
CA ILE A 184 19.13 5.62 12.77
C ILE A 184 17.67 5.91 12.37
N GLY A 185 17.01 6.86 13.05
CA GLY A 185 15.69 7.36 12.68
C GLY A 185 15.69 8.00 11.29
N SER A 186 16.72 8.79 10.96
CA SER A 186 16.88 9.38 9.62
C SER A 186 17.10 8.33 8.53
N ILE A 187 17.90 7.30 8.80
CA ILE A 187 18.10 6.18 7.87
C ILE A 187 16.76 5.47 7.62
N MET A 188 16.01 5.17 8.69
CA MET A 188 14.70 4.55 8.54
C MET A 188 13.72 5.46 7.80
N ASN A 189 13.78 6.78 7.99
CA ASN A 189 12.91 7.72 7.30
C ASN A 189 13.20 7.74 5.78
N ILE A 190 14.47 7.64 5.39
CA ILE A 190 14.87 7.46 3.99
C ILE A 190 14.30 6.14 3.44
N VAL A 191 14.37 5.05 4.19
CA VAL A 191 13.78 3.77 3.76
C VAL A 191 12.27 3.91 3.51
N VAL A 192 11.54 4.53 4.42
CA VAL A 192 10.08 4.71 4.26
C VAL A 192 9.76 5.64 3.09
N LEU A 193 10.57 6.67 2.84
CA LEU A 193 10.47 7.50 1.63
C LEU A 193 10.64 6.67 0.36
N THR A 194 11.65 5.80 0.30
CA THR A 194 11.83 4.89 -0.86
C THR A 194 10.64 3.95 -1.02
N ALA A 195 10.01 3.55 0.08
CA ALA A 195 8.82 2.70 0.04
C ALA A 195 7.63 3.42 -0.60
N ALA A 196 7.38 4.68 -0.20
CA ALA A 196 6.32 5.51 -0.76
C ALA A 196 6.56 5.83 -2.25
N LEU A 197 7.79 6.18 -2.63
CA LEU A 197 8.16 6.43 -4.03
C LEU A 197 8.01 5.18 -4.92
N SER A 198 8.39 4.01 -4.41
CA SER A 198 8.20 2.72 -5.09
C SER A 198 6.70 2.36 -5.25
N SER A 199 5.88 2.62 -4.24
CA SER A 199 4.41 2.44 -4.34
C SER A 199 3.83 3.34 -5.44
N LEU A 200 4.19 4.63 -5.43
CA LEU A 200 3.77 5.60 -6.44
C LEU A 200 4.16 5.17 -7.86
N ASN A 201 5.39 4.69 -8.01
CA ASN A 201 5.96 4.23 -9.28
C ASN A 201 5.19 3.02 -9.82
N SER A 202 4.96 2.01 -8.97
CA SER A 202 4.15 0.83 -9.31
C SER A 202 2.70 1.18 -9.64
N GLY A 203 2.12 2.16 -8.95
CA GLY A 203 0.77 2.66 -9.21
C GLY A 203 0.61 3.28 -10.60
N LEU A 204 1.56 4.12 -11.03
CA LEU A 204 1.57 4.70 -12.39
C LEU A 204 1.75 3.61 -13.46
N TYR A 205 2.66 2.67 -13.22
CA TYR A 205 2.92 1.52 -14.11
C TYR A 205 1.66 0.69 -14.35
N CYS A 206 0.94 0.37 -13.28
CA CYS A 206 -0.27 -0.45 -13.30
C CYS A 206 -1.41 0.28 -14.03
N THR A 207 -1.69 1.51 -13.62
CA THR A 207 -2.81 2.30 -14.14
C THR A 207 -2.67 2.55 -15.64
N GLY A 208 -1.46 2.85 -16.11
CA GLY A 208 -1.19 3.02 -17.55
C GLY A 208 -1.53 1.78 -18.37
N ARG A 209 -1.23 0.58 -17.86
CA ARG A 209 -1.55 -0.69 -18.52
C ARG A 209 -3.03 -1.05 -18.46
N ILE A 210 -3.68 -0.80 -17.33
CA ILE A 210 -5.12 -1.02 -17.18
C ILE A 210 -5.89 -0.15 -18.17
N LEU A 211 -5.61 1.16 -18.22
CA LEU A 211 -6.25 2.09 -19.15
C LEU A 211 -6.03 1.69 -20.61
N ARG A 212 -4.82 1.21 -20.93
CA ARG A 212 -4.53 0.68 -22.25
C ARG A 212 -5.34 -0.59 -22.57
N SER A 213 -5.39 -1.54 -21.65
CA SER A 213 -6.19 -2.77 -21.80
C SER A 213 -7.66 -2.45 -22.03
N MET A 214 -8.21 -1.51 -21.25
CA MET A 214 -9.57 -1.01 -21.44
C MET A 214 -9.77 -0.35 -22.81
N SER A 215 -8.80 0.43 -23.29
CA SER A 215 -8.84 1.07 -24.61
C SER A 215 -8.82 0.05 -25.74
N MET A 216 -7.97 -0.98 -25.62
CA MET A 216 -7.92 -2.11 -26.57
C MET A 216 -9.23 -2.90 -26.59
N GLY A 217 -9.91 -3.02 -25.45
CA GLY A 217 -11.24 -3.62 -25.33
C GLY A 217 -12.41 -2.71 -25.72
N GLY A 218 -12.15 -1.46 -26.12
CA GLY A 218 -13.18 -0.48 -26.52
C GLY A 218 -13.86 0.29 -25.38
N SER A 219 -13.48 0.03 -24.13
CA SER A 219 -14.07 0.65 -22.92
C SER A 219 -13.38 1.94 -22.47
N ALA A 220 -12.30 2.36 -23.15
CA ALA A 220 -11.63 3.64 -22.91
C ALA A 220 -11.28 4.34 -24.25
N PRO A 221 -11.04 5.67 -24.26
CA PRO A 221 -10.74 6.40 -25.48
C PRO A 221 -9.60 5.78 -26.30
N LYS A 222 -9.76 5.71 -27.62
CA LYS A 222 -8.81 5.03 -28.54
C LYS A 222 -7.37 5.53 -28.44
N PHE A 223 -7.16 6.80 -28.08
CA PHE A 223 -5.81 7.35 -27.94
C PHE A 223 -5.03 6.74 -26.77
N MET A 224 -5.70 6.16 -25.75
CA MET A 224 -5.06 5.49 -24.62
C MET A 224 -4.41 4.15 -25.00
N ALA A 225 -4.73 3.60 -26.17
CA ALA A 225 -4.09 2.39 -26.70
C ALA A 225 -2.65 2.63 -27.20
N LYS A 226 -2.27 3.89 -27.46
CA LYS A 226 -0.98 4.26 -28.05
C LYS A 226 0.18 3.97 -27.10
N MET A 227 1.30 3.49 -27.66
CA MET A 227 2.56 3.28 -26.94
C MET A 227 3.62 4.30 -27.38
N SER A 228 4.59 4.56 -26.51
CA SER A 228 5.84 5.23 -26.86
C SER A 228 6.78 4.27 -27.62
N ARG A 229 7.85 4.82 -28.20
CA ARG A 229 8.94 4.04 -28.82
C ARG A 229 9.59 3.03 -27.86
N GLN A 230 9.52 3.29 -26.55
CA GLN A 230 10.05 2.43 -25.49
C GLN A 230 9.00 1.48 -24.92
N HIS A 231 7.90 1.24 -25.64
CA HIS A 231 6.84 0.30 -25.25
C HIS A 231 6.10 0.68 -23.96
N VAL A 232 5.98 1.98 -23.68
CA VAL A 232 5.27 2.51 -22.50
C VAL A 232 3.92 3.11 -22.90
N PRO A 233 2.80 2.80 -22.21
CA PRO A 233 1.48 3.40 -22.46
C PRO A 233 1.40 4.85 -21.93
N TYR A 234 2.08 5.77 -22.62
CA TYR A 234 2.27 7.16 -22.15
C TYR A 234 0.96 7.93 -21.94
N ALA A 235 -0.06 7.71 -22.76
CA ALA A 235 -1.34 8.40 -22.66
C ALA A 235 -2.07 8.08 -21.34
N GLY A 236 -2.02 6.82 -20.89
CA GLY A 236 -2.58 6.41 -19.61
C GLY A 236 -1.79 6.97 -18.42
N ILE A 237 -0.47 7.05 -18.54
CA ILE A 237 0.40 7.66 -17.52
C ILE A 237 0.09 9.16 -17.40
N LEU A 238 0.06 9.91 -18.51
CA LEU A 238 -0.25 11.34 -18.50
C LEU A 238 -1.64 11.63 -17.92
N ALA A 239 -2.66 10.84 -18.28
CA ALA A 239 -3.99 10.97 -17.69
C ALA A 239 -3.96 10.77 -16.16
N THR A 240 -3.16 9.81 -15.69
CA THR A 240 -2.99 9.55 -14.25
C THR A 240 -2.23 10.68 -13.56
N LEU A 241 -1.19 11.24 -14.20
CA LEU A 241 -0.45 12.39 -13.69
C LEU A 241 -1.35 13.62 -13.54
N VAL A 242 -2.27 13.87 -14.47
CA VAL A 242 -3.26 14.96 -14.35
C VAL A 242 -4.11 14.79 -13.10
N VAL A 243 -4.57 13.56 -12.81
CA VAL A 243 -5.30 13.26 -11.57
C VAL A 243 -4.41 13.50 -10.34
N TYR A 244 -3.12 13.16 -10.40
CA TYR A 244 -2.19 13.37 -9.28
C TYR A 244 -1.88 14.85 -9.05
N VAL A 245 -1.89 15.69 -10.09
CA VAL A 245 -1.77 17.16 -9.95
C VAL A 245 -2.92 17.73 -9.14
N VAL A 246 -4.14 17.18 -9.25
CA VAL A 246 -5.25 17.54 -8.34
C VAL A 246 -4.88 17.20 -6.89
N GLY A 247 -4.23 16.07 -6.67
CA GLY A 247 -3.68 15.69 -5.36
C GLY A 247 -2.63 16.68 -4.82
N VAL A 248 -1.71 17.14 -5.68
CA VAL A 248 -0.74 18.20 -5.34
C VAL A 248 -1.47 19.49 -4.96
N PHE A 249 -2.50 19.88 -5.69
CA PHE A 249 -3.30 21.05 -5.37
C PHE A 249 -4.05 20.91 -4.03
N LEU A 250 -4.56 19.71 -3.70
CA LEU A 250 -5.14 19.44 -2.38
C LEU A 250 -4.10 19.52 -1.25
N ASN A 251 -2.85 19.15 -1.51
CA ASN A 251 -1.73 19.35 -0.57
C ASN A 251 -1.43 20.84 -0.33
N TYR A 252 -1.81 21.73 -1.24
CA TYR A 252 -1.72 23.18 -1.05
C TYR A 252 -2.92 23.72 -0.25
N LEU A 253 -4.15 23.28 -0.57
CA LEU A 253 -5.37 23.81 0.05
C LEU A 253 -5.63 23.29 1.47
N VAL A 254 -5.42 21.99 1.72
CA VAL A 254 -5.80 21.32 2.97
C VAL A 254 -4.72 20.34 3.45
N PRO A 255 -3.46 20.78 3.64
CA PRO A 255 -2.30 19.91 3.90
C PRO A 255 -2.48 18.98 5.11
N SER A 256 -3.14 19.45 6.18
CA SER A 256 -3.34 18.66 7.42
C SER A 256 -4.36 17.54 7.30
N ARG A 257 -5.30 17.61 6.34
CA ARG A 257 -6.40 16.63 6.18
C ARG A 257 -6.33 15.84 4.88
N VAL A 258 -5.53 16.28 3.91
CA VAL A 258 -5.46 15.67 2.57
C VAL A 258 -5.08 14.19 2.63
N PHE A 259 -4.17 13.80 3.51
CA PHE A 259 -3.76 12.40 3.67
C PHE A 259 -4.96 11.52 4.02
N GLU A 260 -5.69 11.87 5.08
CA GLU A 260 -6.85 11.10 5.55
C GLU A 260 -8.01 11.11 4.55
N ILE A 261 -8.32 12.26 3.97
CA ILE A 261 -9.41 12.40 2.97
C ILE A 261 -9.14 11.48 1.78
N VAL A 262 -7.94 11.55 1.21
CA VAL A 262 -7.58 10.79 0.01
C VAL A 262 -7.44 9.30 0.34
N LEU A 263 -6.87 8.96 1.50
CA LEU A 263 -6.77 7.57 1.97
C LEU A 263 -8.16 6.95 2.07
N ASN A 264 -9.11 7.63 2.73
CA ASN A 264 -10.48 7.14 2.86
C ASN A 264 -11.14 6.94 1.50
N PHE A 265 -11.04 7.93 0.60
CA PHE A 265 -11.60 7.81 -0.74
C PHE A 265 -10.92 6.71 -1.57
N ALA A 266 -9.60 6.55 -1.46
CA ALA A 266 -8.86 5.47 -2.12
C ALA A 266 -9.33 4.10 -1.66
N SER A 267 -9.48 3.89 -0.34
CA SER A 267 -9.94 2.63 0.21
C SER A 267 -11.34 2.25 -0.25
N LEU A 268 -12.25 3.21 -0.41
CA LEU A 268 -13.59 2.95 -0.97
C LEU A 268 -13.49 2.40 -2.41
N GLY A 269 -12.64 3.00 -3.24
CA GLY A 269 -12.37 2.52 -4.59
C GLY A 269 -11.76 1.12 -4.61
N ILE A 270 -10.85 0.82 -3.67
CA ILE A 270 -10.22 -0.50 -3.52
C ILE A 270 -11.27 -1.55 -3.12
N ILE A 271 -12.10 -1.25 -2.12
CA ILE A 271 -13.18 -2.15 -1.66
C ILE A 271 -14.16 -2.42 -2.81
N ALA A 272 -14.54 -1.39 -3.57
CA ALA A 272 -15.42 -1.55 -4.73
C ALA A 272 -14.77 -2.41 -5.82
N SER A 273 -13.49 -2.18 -6.13
CA SER A 273 -12.73 -2.98 -7.10
C SER A 273 -12.66 -4.44 -6.69
N TRP A 274 -12.29 -4.72 -5.44
CA TRP A 274 -12.21 -6.09 -4.92
C TRP A 274 -13.57 -6.77 -4.84
N ALA A 275 -14.64 -6.05 -4.49
CA ALA A 275 -16.00 -6.56 -4.56
C ALA A 275 -16.36 -6.98 -5.99
N PHE A 276 -16.04 -6.16 -6.99
CA PHE A 276 -16.24 -6.50 -8.41
C PHE A 276 -15.42 -7.72 -8.83
N ILE A 277 -14.15 -7.82 -8.42
CA ILE A 277 -13.31 -9.00 -8.68
C ILE A 277 -13.97 -10.26 -8.12
N MET A 278 -14.52 -10.20 -6.89
CA MET A 278 -15.22 -11.33 -6.27
C MET A 278 -16.50 -11.71 -7.02
N VAL A 279 -17.29 -10.74 -7.47
CA VAL A 279 -18.48 -11.00 -8.29
C VAL A 279 -18.09 -11.64 -9.63
N CYS A 280 -17.06 -11.13 -10.30
CA CYS A 280 -16.52 -11.71 -11.54
C CYS A 280 -16.04 -13.15 -11.32
N GLN A 281 -15.37 -13.42 -10.21
CA GLN A 281 -14.91 -14.77 -9.84
C GLN A 281 -16.08 -15.74 -9.64
N MET A 282 -17.16 -15.29 -9.00
CA MET A 282 -18.38 -16.09 -8.83
C MET A 282 -19.08 -16.37 -10.16
N ARG A 283 -19.16 -15.37 -11.05
CA ARG A 283 -19.69 -15.51 -12.41
C ARG A 283 -18.86 -16.46 -13.26
N LEU A 284 -17.52 -16.38 -13.17
CA LEU A 284 -16.62 -17.32 -13.83
C LEU A 284 -16.87 -18.75 -13.36
N ARG A 285 -17.01 -18.97 -12.05
CA ARG A 285 -17.35 -20.30 -11.51
C ARG A 285 -18.68 -20.82 -12.02
N GLN A 286 -19.68 -19.96 -12.12
CA GLN A 286 -20.97 -20.33 -12.70
C GLN A 286 -20.83 -20.70 -14.18
N ALA A 287 -20.09 -19.93 -14.97
CA ALA A 287 -19.81 -20.23 -16.37
C ALA A 287 -19.07 -21.57 -16.56
N ILE A 288 -18.11 -21.89 -15.67
CA ILE A 288 -17.41 -23.19 -15.67
C ILE A 288 -18.41 -24.34 -15.39
N LYS A 289 -19.29 -24.19 -14.40
CA LYS A 289 -20.34 -25.19 -14.10
C LYS A 289 -21.32 -25.38 -15.26
N GLU A 290 -21.60 -24.32 -16.00
CA GLU A 290 -22.46 -24.34 -17.19
C GLU A 290 -21.74 -24.81 -18.45
N GLY A 291 -20.45 -25.18 -18.39
CA GLY A 291 -19.64 -25.61 -19.53
C GLY A 291 -19.28 -24.49 -20.52
N LYS A 292 -19.50 -23.22 -20.15
CA LYS A 292 -19.22 -22.03 -20.98
C LYS A 292 -17.78 -21.52 -20.87
N ALA A 293 -17.01 -22.02 -19.91
CA ALA A 293 -15.62 -21.64 -19.67
C ALA A 293 -14.79 -22.85 -19.22
N ALA A 294 -13.49 -22.83 -19.50
CA ALA A 294 -12.55 -23.86 -19.08
C ALA A 294 -12.32 -23.84 -17.56
N ASP A 295 -12.06 -24.99 -16.95
CA ASP A 295 -11.73 -25.08 -15.52
C ASP A 295 -10.38 -24.40 -15.21
N VAL A 296 -10.23 -23.96 -13.96
CA VAL A 296 -9.05 -23.25 -13.47
C VAL A 296 -8.21 -24.15 -12.57
N SER A 297 -6.88 -24.12 -12.75
CA SER A 297 -5.94 -24.91 -11.94
C SER A 297 -5.79 -24.38 -10.51
N PHE A 298 -5.89 -23.06 -10.32
CA PHE A 298 -5.80 -22.40 -9.02
C PHE A 298 -7.18 -21.95 -8.54
N LYS A 299 -7.73 -22.64 -7.53
CA LYS A 299 -9.10 -22.43 -7.04
C LYS A 299 -9.10 -21.67 -5.72
N LEU A 300 -10.02 -20.71 -5.58
CA LEU A 300 -10.31 -20.03 -4.31
C LEU A 300 -10.73 -21.07 -3.25
N PRO A 301 -9.98 -21.23 -2.14
CA PRO A 301 -10.31 -22.16 -1.07
C PRO A 301 -11.65 -21.80 -0.40
N GLY A 302 -12.45 -22.81 -0.07
CA GLY A 302 -13.73 -22.64 0.63
C GLY A 302 -14.83 -21.92 -0.15
N ALA A 303 -14.66 -21.66 -1.45
CA ALA A 303 -15.68 -21.01 -2.25
C ALA A 303 -16.81 -22.00 -2.63
N PRO A 304 -18.09 -21.57 -2.59
CA PRO A 304 -18.54 -20.17 -2.64
C PRO A 304 -18.71 -19.47 -1.28
N PHE A 305 -18.56 -20.16 -0.14
CA PHE A 305 -18.75 -19.56 1.19
C PHE A 305 -17.80 -18.39 1.43
N THR A 306 -16.51 -18.57 1.13
CA THR A 306 -15.50 -17.50 1.27
C THR A 306 -15.80 -16.31 0.34
N SER A 307 -16.40 -16.53 -0.83
CA SER A 307 -16.80 -15.44 -1.74
C SER A 307 -17.91 -14.57 -1.12
N TRP A 308 -18.95 -15.19 -0.59
CA TRP A 308 -20.05 -14.47 0.07
C TRP A 308 -19.60 -13.76 1.34
N LEU A 309 -18.76 -14.40 2.16
CA LEU A 309 -18.20 -13.79 3.37
C LEU A 309 -17.39 -12.52 3.04
N THR A 310 -16.58 -12.59 1.98
CA THR A 310 -15.80 -11.43 1.51
C THR A 310 -16.69 -10.29 1.03
N LEU A 311 -17.74 -10.59 0.26
CA LEU A 311 -18.70 -9.57 -0.20
C LEU A 311 -19.48 -8.93 0.95
N LEU A 312 -19.94 -9.72 1.94
CA LEU A 312 -20.61 -9.20 3.13
C LEU A 312 -19.70 -8.25 3.92
N PHE A 313 -18.41 -8.59 4.06
CA PHE A 313 -17.43 -7.72 4.68
C PHE A 313 -17.29 -6.38 3.94
N PHE A 314 -17.15 -6.41 2.60
CA PHE A 314 -17.05 -5.19 1.80
C PHE A 314 -18.32 -4.33 1.84
N ILE A 315 -19.51 -4.94 1.75
CA ILE A 315 -20.79 -4.21 1.81
C ILE A 315 -20.96 -3.53 3.17
N LYS A 316 -20.68 -4.22 4.28
CA LYS A 316 -20.75 -3.62 5.62
C LYS A 316 -19.83 -2.41 5.74
N ARG A 317 -18.64 -2.45 5.11
CA ARG A 317 -17.69 -1.32 5.17
C ARG A 317 -18.07 -0.17 4.26
N ALA A 318 -18.63 -0.45 3.08
CA ALA A 318 -19.14 0.58 2.18
C ALA A 318 -20.36 1.30 2.78
N GLY A 319 -21.23 0.58 3.51
CA GLY A 319 -22.41 1.14 4.15
C GLY A 319 -22.15 1.99 5.41
N SER A 320 -21.00 1.84 6.07
CA SER A 320 -20.69 2.60 7.29
C SER A 320 -20.26 4.06 7.04
N HIS A 321 -20.32 4.52 5.78
CA HIS A 321 -20.03 5.90 5.36
C HIS A 321 -21.29 6.69 4.98
N GLY A 322 -22.47 6.09 5.17
CA GLY A 322 -23.78 6.68 4.87
C GLY A 322 -24.53 7.24 6.07
N VAL A 323 -23.87 7.43 7.22
CA VAL A 323 -24.44 8.06 8.44
C VAL A 323 -23.45 9.06 9.00
#